data_AF-A0A1G2ZXS1-F1
#
_entry.id   AF-A0A1G2ZXS1-F1
#
_cell.length_a   1.000
_cell.length_b   1.000
_cell.length_c   1.000
_cell.angle_alpha   90.00
_cell.angle_beta   90.00
_cell.angle_gamma   90.00
#
_symmetry.space_group_name_H-M   'P 1'
#
loop_
_entity.id
_entity.type
_entity.pdbx_description
1 polymer ?
#
loop_
_entity_poly.entity_id
_entity_poly.type
_entity_poly.pdbx_seq_one_letter_code
_entity_poly.pdbx_strand_id
1 'polypeptide(L)'
;MIEIAEKDRKRIQEIKDQMQCPKGFKCAEGEFEGLCKIRDFGDEQSVQCLEEASPPCPFAGVYDYGFQMRFCRCPLRVYVAKNLGK
;
A
#
# COMPACT_ATOMS: atom_id res chain seq x y z
N MET A 1 -18.12 -4.06 -9.02
CA MET A 1 -18.15 -3.39 -7.71
C MET A 1 -17.72 -4.42 -6.68
N ILE A 2 -16.59 -4.23 -6.01
CA ILE A 2 -16.10 -5.17 -4.99
C ILE A 2 -16.50 -4.62 -3.63
N GLU A 3 -17.40 -5.30 -2.91
CA GLU A 3 -17.85 -4.87 -1.59
C GLU A 3 -16.73 -5.08 -0.56
N ILE A 4 -16.09 -4.00 -0.13
CA ILE A 4 -15.25 -3.98 1.07
C ILE A 4 -16.18 -4.02 2.28
N ALA A 5 -16.03 -5.05 3.12
CA ALA A 5 -16.87 -5.22 4.31
C ALA A 5 -16.70 -4.02 5.27
N GLU A 6 -17.75 -3.69 6.02
CA GLU A 6 -17.74 -2.54 6.94
C GLU A 6 -16.61 -2.63 7.98
N LYS A 7 -16.28 -3.85 8.44
CA LYS A 7 -15.16 -4.11 9.34
C LYS A 7 -13.82 -3.65 8.75
N ASP A 8 -13.61 -3.92 7.46
CA ASP A 8 -12.36 -3.61 6.77
C ASP A 8 -12.28 -2.11 6.49
N ARG A 9 -13.42 -1.45 6.21
CA ARG A 9 -13.51 0.01 6.10
C ARG A 9 -13.13 0.71 7.41
N LYS A 10 -13.67 0.26 8.55
CA LYS A 10 -13.32 0.79 9.88
C LYS A 10 -11.83 0.62 10.15
N ARG A 11 -11.30 -0.59 9.91
CA ARG A 11 -9.88 -0.88 10.14
C ARG A 11 -8.96 -0.04 9.25
N ILE A 12 -9.32 0.13 8.00
CA ILE A 12 -8.63 0.99 7.05
C ILE A 12 -8.60 2.44 7.53
N GLN A 13 -9.72 2.95 8.04
CA GLN A 13 -9.81 4.32 8.55
C GLN A 13 -8.91 4.50 9.77
N GLU A 14 -8.92 3.56 10.72
CA GLU A 14 -8.02 3.59 11.89
C GLU A 14 -6.54 3.63 11.47
N ILE A 15 -6.16 2.84 10.47
CA ILE A 15 -4.78 2.84 9.94
C ILE A 15 -4.47 4.20 9.31
N LYS A 16 -5.39 4.78 8.54
CA LYS A 16 -5.21 6.11 7.93
C LYS A 16 -5.04 7.20 8.97
N ASP A 17 -5.84 7.19 10.03
CA ASP A 17 -5.81 8.20 11.10
C ASP A 17 -4.47 8.18 11.86
N GLN A 18 -3.82 7.02 11.96
CA GLN A 18 -2.51 6.86 12.59
C GLN A 18 -1.34 7.16 11.65
N MET A 19 -1.60 7.32 10.35
CA MET A 19 -0.58 7.52 9.33
C MET A 19 -0.45 8.99 8.95
N GLN A 20 0.77 9.51 9.01
CA GLN A 20 1.11 10.79 8.39
C GLN A 20 1.54 10.58 6.93
N CYS A 21 0.61 10.08 6.11
CA CYS A 21 0.90 9.96 4.67
C CYS A 21 0.91 11.36 4.05
N PRO A 22 1.95 11.74 3.29
CA PRO A 22 1.96 13.03 2.62
C PRO A 22 0.77 13.14 1.65
N LYS A 23 0.29 14.37 1.42
CA LYS A 23 -0.76 14.63 0.43
C LYS A 23 -0.26 14.28 -0.98
N GLY A 24 -1.14 13.80 -1.86
CA GLY A 24 -0.84 13.48 -3.25
C GLY A 24 -0.49 12.01 -3.55
N PHE A 25 -0.57 11.11 -2.58
CA PHE A 25 -0.42 9.67 -2.84
C PHE A 25 -1.77 9.02 -3.18
N LYS A 26 -1.84 8.39 -4.37
CA LYS A 26 -3.04 7.66 -4.84
C LYS A 26 -3.57 6.62 -3.84
N CYS A 27 -2.70 6.01 -3.03
CA CYS A 27 -3.15 5.06 -2.00
C CYS A 27 -3.70 5.70 -0.72
N ALA A 28 -3.38 6.96 -0.45
CA ALA A 28 -4.00 7.71 0.64
C ALA A 28 -5.36 8.29 0.20
N GLU A 29 -5.42 8.79 -1.03
CA GLU A 29 -6.57 9.54 -1.57
C GLU A 29 -7.58 8.67 -2.34
N GLY A 30 -7.18 7.52 -2.86
CA GLY A 30 -8.07 6.62 -3.59
C GLY A 30 -9.04 5.84 -2.70
N GLU A 31 -10.16 5.43 -3.27
CA GLU A 31 -11.20 4.60 -2.63
C GLU A 31 -10.85 3.11 -2.57
N PHE A 32 -9.56 2.76 -2.63
CA PHE A 32 -9.07 1.38 -2.68
C PHE A 32 -9.47 0.58 -3.94
N GLU A 33 -10.31 1.15 -4.81
CA GLU A 33 -10.54 0.70 -6.18
C GLU A 33 -9.47 1.33 -7.08
N GLY A 34 -8.44 0.56 -7.44
CA GLY A 34 -7.30 1.07 -8.24
C GLY A 34 -6.04 1.37 -7.43
N LEU A 35 -5.84 0.66 -6.32
CA LEU A 35 -4.56 0.67 -5.61
C LEU A 35 -3.44 0.27 -6.58
N CYS A 36 -2.31 0.97 -6.45
CA CYS A 36 -1.12 0.64 -7.24
C CYS A 36 -0.81 -0.85 -7.22
N LYS A 37 -0.25 -1.36 -8.31
CA LYS A 37 0.12 -2.77 -8.44
C LYS A 37 1.06 -3.15 -7.31
N ILE A 38 0.64 -4.06 -6.45
CA ILE A 38 1.46 -4.61 -5.38
C ILE A 38 1.56 -6.12 -5.51
N ARG A 39 2.66 -6.68 -5.05
CA ARG A 39 2.88 -8.12 -4.96
C ARG A 39 3.22 -8.47 -3.52
N ASP A 40 2.39 -9.32 -2.93
CA ASP A 40 2.74 -10.02 -1.70
C ASP A 40 3.75 -11.12 -2.04
N PHE A 41 4.83 -11.20 -1.27
CA PHE A 41 5.90 -12.19 -1.40
C PHE A 41 6.08 -13.01 -0.11
N GLY A 42 5.10 -12.94 0.80
CA GLY A 42 5.07 -13.70 2.05
C GLY A 42 5.76 -13.00 3.23
N ASP A 43 6.32 -11.80 3.03
CA ASP A 43 6.90 -11.03 4.14
C ASP A 43 5.80 -10.41 5.01
N GLU A 44 5.95 -10.51 6.33
CA GLU A 44 4.92 -10.07 7.26
C GLU A 44 4.66 -8.56 7.25
N GLN A 45 5.66 -7.76 6.89
CA GLN A 45 5.70 -6.33 7.18
C GLN A 45 5.81 -5.46 5.93
N SER A 46 5.94 -6.06 4.75
CA SER A 46 6.15 -5.34 3.51
C SER A 46 5.58 -6.07 2.31
N VAL A 47 5.28 -5.28 1.28
CA VAL A 47 4.83 -5.74 -0.04
C VAL A 47 5.70 -5.12 -1.11
N GLN A 48 5.88 -5.79 -2.24
CA GLN A 48 6.59 -5.21 -3.37
C GLN A 48 5.65 -4.22 -4.08
N CYS A 49 6.10 -2.98 -4.26
CA CYS A 49 5.42 -1.98 -5.07
C CYS A 49 5.89 -2.14 -6.53
N LEU A 50 4.94 -2.34 -7.44
CA LEU A 50 5.20 -2.57 -8.88
C LEU A 50 4.93 -1.31 -9.74
N GLU A 51 4.81 -0.14 -9.12
CA GLU A 51 4.70 1.11 -9.86
C GLU A 51 6.08 1.61 -10.28
N GLU A 52 6.24 1.84 -11.58
CA GLU A 52 7.49 2.32 -12.18
C GLU A 52 7.84 3.74 -11.72
N ALA A 53 6.84 4.57 -11.42
CA ALA A 53 7.01 5.97 -11.06
C ALA A 53 6.10 6.38 -9.90
N SER A 54 6.45 5.94 -8.68
CA SER A 54 5.84 6.54 -7.47
C SER A 54 6.65 7.76 -7.02
N PRO A 55 6.00 8.86 -6.60
CA PRO A 55 6.64 9.93 -5.85
C PRO A 55 7.42 9.36 -4.65
N PRO A 56 8.43 10.08 -4.11
CA PRO A 56 9.19 9.60 -2.96
C PRO A 56 8.26 9.40 -1.75
N CYS A 57 7.85 8.16 -1.53
CA CYS A 57 6.99 7.76 -0.43
C CYS A 57 7.86 7.46 0.79
N PRO A 58 7.55 8.02 1.98
CA PRO A 58 8.34 7.77 3.19
C PRO A 58 8.27 6.31 3.66
N PHE A 59 7.27 5.56 3.20
CA PHE A 59 7.12 4.13 3.47
C PHE A 59 7.76 3.23 2.40
N ALA A 60 8.39 3.81 1.38
CA ALA A 60 9.03 3.06 0.31
C ALA A 60 10.55 2.93 0.56
N GLY A 61 11.02 1.69 0.65
CA GLY A 61 12.44 1.36 0.52
C GLY A 61 12.77 1.05 -0.93
N VAL A 62 13.77 1.70 -1.49
CA VAL A 62 14.26 1.43 -2.86
C VAL A 62 15.60 0.73 -2.77
N TYR A 63 15.72 -0.41 -3.43
CA TYR A 63 16.95 -1.17 -3.57
C TYR A 63 17.34 -1.22 -5.04
N ASP A 64 18.58 -0.90 -5.35
CA ASP A 64 19.11 -0.92 -6.72
C ASP A 64 20.26 -1.93 -6.82
N TYR A 65 20.01 -3.03 -7.52
CA TYR A 65 20.97 -4.09 -7.79
C TYR A 65 21.06 -4.38 -9.29
N GLY A 66 21.09 -3.32 -10.13
CA GLY A 66 21.00 -3.43 -11.59
C GLY A 66 19.56 -3.53 -12.11
N PHE A 67 18.60 -3.63 -11.20
CA PHE A 67 17.17 -3.42 -11.39
C PHE A 67 16.60 -2.80 -10.11
N GLN A 68 15.63 -1.89 -10.25
CA GLN A 68 15.02 -1.22 -9.10
C GLN A 68 13.93 -2.10 -8.47
N MET A 69 14.13 -2.47 -7.21
CA MET A 69 13.09 -3.07 -6.37
C MET A 69 12.57 -2.04 -5.37
N ARG A 70 11.24 -1.92 -5.30
CA ARG A 70 10.56 -1.02 -4.36
C ARG A 70 9.75 -1.84 -3.38
N PHE A 71 10.07 -1.74 -2.10
CA PHE A 71 9.30 -2.36 -1.02
C PHE A 71 8.50 -1.30 -0.29
N CYS A 72 7.23 -1.57 -0.06
CA CYS A 72 6.33 -0.70 0.67
C CYS A 72 6.03 -1.29 2.05
N ARG A 73 6.36 -0.54 3.09
CA ARG A 73 6.03 -0.85 4.49
C ARG A 73 4.84 -0.05 5.01
N CYS A 74 4.04 0.50 4.10
CA CYS A 74 2.86 1.26 4.45
C CYS A 74 1.86 0.31 5.13
N PRO A 75 1.48 0.53 6.40
CA PRO A 75 0.56 -0.36 7.11
C PRO A 75 -0.75 -0.58 6.36
N LEU A 76 -1.23 0.46 5.67
CA LEU A 76 -2.43 0.39 4.85
C LEU A 76 -2.26 -0.56 3.65
N ARG A 77 -1.14 -0.46 2.93
CA ARG A 77 -0.85 -1.32 1.78
C ARG A 77 -0.68 -2.77 2.19
N VAL A 78 0.05 -3.01 3.28
CA VAL A 78 0.27 -4.34 3.83
C VAL A 78 -1.06 -4.95 4.26
N TYR A 79 -1.91 -4.19 4.94
CA TYR A 79 -3.24 -4.65 5.35
C TYR A 79 -4.10 -5.04 4.14
N VAL A 80 -4.17 -4.19 3.12
CA VAL A 80 -5.00 -4.44 1.93
C VAL A 80 -4.52 -5.66 1.14
N ALA A 81 -3.21 -5.77 0.87
CA ALA A 81 -2.68 -6.92 0.11
C ALA A 81 -2.99 -8.24 0.82
N LYS A 82 -2.84 -8.26 2.15
CA LYS A 82 -2.93 -9.50 2.93
C LYS A 82 -4.33 -9.91 3.33
N ASN A 83 -5.16 -8.95 3.67
CA ASN A 83 -6.49 -9.23 4.22
C ASN A 83 -7.55 -9.17 3.13
N LEU A 84 -7.31 -8.41 2.06
CA LEU A 84 -8.28 -8.20 0.98
C LEU A 84 -7.84 -8.82 -0.35
N GLY A 85 -6.60 -9.30 -0.46
CA GLY A 85 -6.06 -9.90 -1.68
C GLY A 85 -6.04 -8.92 -2.87
N LYS A 86 -5.90 -7.63 -2.58
CA LYS A 86 -5.99 -6.51 -3.53
C LYS A 86 -4.67 -5.80 -3.68
#